data_AF-A0A087MHD6-F1
#
_entry.id   AF-A0A087MHD6-F1
#
_cell.length_a   1.000
_cell.length_b   1.000
_cell.length_c   1.000
_cell.angle_alpha   90.00
_cell.angle_beta   90.00
_cell.angle_gamma   90.00
#
_symmetry.space_group_name_H-M   'P 1'
#
loop_
_entity.id
_entity.type
_entity.pdbx_description
1 polymer ?
#
loop_
_entity_poly.entity_id
_entity_poly.type
_entity_poly.pdbx_seq_one_letter_code
_entity_poly.pdbx_strand_id
1 'polypeptide(L)'
;MAMGEHQVRLHWTDQPYRWHVNHGDEVFVVLDGQVDMHSGPEGDERVERLHAGDAVVLRSGDRHRAEPVGEARVLVVERHDSD
;
A
#
# COMPACT_ATOMS: atom_id res chain seq x y z
N MET A 1 -1.55 3.17 15.26
CA MET A 1 -2.35 2.64 16.40
C MET A 1 -2.27 1.12 16.36
N ALA A 2 -2.11 0.44 17.49
CA ALA A 2 -2.07 -1.03 17.54
C ALA A 2 -3.46 -1.60 17.85
N MET A 3 -3.84 -2.68 17.16
CA MET A 3 -5.09 -3.43 17.31
C MET A 3 -4.79 -4.93 17.29
N GLY A 4 -4.44 -5.49 18.45
CA GLY A 4 -3.99 -6.88 18.53
C GLY A 4 -2.63 -7.05 17.83
N GLU A 5 -2.54 -8.02 16.91
CA GLU A 5 -1.32 -8.29 16.11
C GLU A 5 -1.20 -7.38 14.87
N HIS A 6 -2.13 -6.44 14.69
CA HIS A 6 -2.16 -5.52 13.57
C HIS A 6 -1.89 -4.08 13.98
N GLN A 7 -1.28 -3.32 13.08
CA GLN A 7 -1.07 -1.89 13.20
C GLN A 7 -1.79 -1.13 12.09
N VAL A 8 -2.26 0.05 12.46
CA VAL A 8 -2.82 1.04 11.54
C VAL A 8 -1.85 2.21 11.45
N ARG A 9 -1.39 2.50 10.23
CA ARG A 9 -0.51 3.62 9.91
C ARG A 9 -1.20 4.58 8.98
N LEU A 10 -0.97 5.88 9.19
CA LEU A 10 -1.41 6.94 8.33
C LEU A 10 -0.17 7.61 7.75
N HIS A 11 -0.13 7.75 6.43
CA HIS A 11 1.00 8.34 5.72
C HIS A 11 0.54 9.53 4.89
N TRP A 12 1.38 10.57 4.89
CA TRP A 12 1.30 11.72 4.00
C TRP A 12 2.58 11.79 3.21
N THR A 13 2.48 11.64 1.89
CA THR A 13 3.65 11.56 1.04
C THR A 13 3.29 11.93 -0.39
N ASP A 14 4.24 12.55 -1.07
CA ASP A 14 4.30 12.72 -2.52
C ASP A 14 5.43 11.87 -3.15
N GLN A 15 6.17 11.12 -2.32
CA GLN A 15 7.27 10.26 -2.73
C GLN A 15 6.82 8.80 -2.88
N PRO A 16 7.36 8.07 -3.87
CA PRO A 16 7.09 6.65 -4.03
C PRO A 16 7.61 5.84 -2.85
N TYR A 17 6.88 4.79 -2.52
CA TYR A 17 7.33 3.76 -1.60
C TYR A 17 8.42 2.90 -2.25
N ARG A 18 9.06 2.04 -1.47
CA ARG A 18 9.99 1.04 -1.99
C ARG A 18 9.23 -0.20 -2.40
N TRP A 19 9.74 -0.90 -3.41
CA TRP A 19 9.31 -2.26 -3.70
C TRP A 19 9.54 -3.15 -2.47
N HIS A 20 8.51 -3.88 -2.07
CA HIS A 20 8.60 -4.86 -1.00
C HIS A 20 7.66 -6.04 -1.29
N VAL A 21 7.86 -7.12 -0.54
CA VAL A 21 7.04 -8.33 -0.58
C VAL A 21 6.34 -8.44 0.76
N ASN A 22 5.02 -8.59 0.74
CA ASN A 22 4.23 -8.61 1.96
C ASN A 22 4.50 -9.90 2.75
N HIS A 23 4.90 -9.74 4.02
CA HIS A 23 5.07 -10.86 4.95
C HIS A 23 3.75 -11.29 5.62
N GLY A 24 2.69 -10.50 5.44
CA GLY A 24 1.32 -10.78 5.88
C GLY A 24 0.31 -10.00 5.05
N ASP A 25 -0.98 -10.29 5.24
CA ASP A 25 -2.04 -9.56 4.54
C ASP A 25 -2.09 -8.09 4.98
N GLU A 26 -2.23 -7.20 4.00
CA GLU A 26 -2.29 -5.76 4.16
C GLU A 26 -3.53 -5.19 3.46
N VAL A 27 -4.14 -4.18 4.06
CA VAL A 27 -5.15 -3.33 3.44
C VAL A 27 -4.59 -1.93 3.25
N PHE A 28 -4.54 -1.47 2.01
CA PHE A 28 -4.10 -0.14 1.63
C PHE A 28 -5.29 0.67 1.14
N VAL A 29 -5.54 1.82 1.77
CA VAL A 29 -6.68 2.70 1.46
C VAL A 29 -6.19 4.10 1.11
N VAL A 30 -6.63 4.62 -0.04
CA VAL A 30 -6.38 6.04 -0.38
C VAL A 30 -7.48 6.88 0.26
N LEU A 31 -7.11 7.73 1.21
CA LEU A 31 -8.05 8.62 1.89
C LEU A 31 -8.24 9.94 1.13
N ASP A 32 -7.19 10.42 0.47
CA ASP A 32 -7.20 11.62 -0.36
C ASP A 32 -6.02 11.58 -1.36
N GLY A 33 -6.19 12.23 -2.51
CA GLY A 33 -5.25 12.15 -3.63
C GLY A 33 -5.42 10.90 -4.50
N GLN A 34 -4.33 10.48 -5.16
CA GLN A 34 -4.29 9.31 -6.05
C GLN A 34 -2.97 8.57 -5.89
N VAL A 35 -3.00 7.26 -6.12
CA VAL A 35 -1.82 6.39 -6.04
C VAL A 35 -1.84 5.41 -7.22
N ASP A 36 -0.72 5.30 -7.93
CA ASP A 36 -0.45 4.16 -8.80
C ASP A 36 0.10 3.01 -7.95
N MET A 37 -0.68 1.93 -7.83
CA MET A 37 -0.25 0.70 -7.19
C MET A 37 0.39 -0.21 -8.22
N HIS A 38 1.72 -0.34 -8.17
CA HIS A 38 2.46 -1.30 -8.99
C HIS A 38 2.50 -2.65 -8.28
N SER A 39 2.17 -3.74 -8.94
CA SER A 39 2.20 -5.09 -8.35
C SER A 39 2.58 -6.17 -9.36
N GLY A 40 3.09 -7.30 -8.87
CA GLY A 40 3.45 -8.45 -9.69
C GLY A 40 4.96 -8.73 -9.74
N PRO A 41 5.34 -9.81 -10.47
CA PRO A 41 6.73 -10.23 -10.58
C PRO A 41 7.54 -9.24 -11.42
N GLU A 42 8.86 -9.25 -11.23
CA GLU A 42 9.78 -8.42 -11.99
C GLU A 42 9.64 -8.71 -13.50
N GLY A 43 9.35 -7.67 -14.28
CA GLY A 43 9.18 -7.76 -15.73
C GLY A 43 7.74 -8.04 -16.22
N ASP A 44 6.78 -8.30 -15.34
CA ASP A 44 5.34 -8.40 -15.67
C ASP A 44 4.49 -7.67 -14.62
N GLU A 45 4.93 -6.44 -14.32
CA GLU A 45 4.29 -5.56 -13.34
C GLU A 45 2.99 -5.00 -13.93
N ARG A 46 1.94 -5.00 -13.11
CA ARG A 46 0.66 -4.35 -13.39
C ARG A 46 0.57 -3.07 -12.59
N VAL A 47 -0.09 -2.07 -13.16
CA VAL A 47 -0.34 -0.79 -12.49
C VAL A 47 -1.84 -0.58 -12.38
N GLU A 48 -2.32 -0.39 -11.16
CA GLU A 48 -3.70 -0.02 -10.87
C GLU A 48 -3.74 1.39 -10.26
N ARG A 49 -4.49 2.30 -10.88
CA ARG A 49 -4.70 3.65 -10.37
C ARG A 49 -5.81 3.64 -9.32
N LEU A 50 -5.45 3.96 -8.08
CA LEU A 50 -6.37 4.13 -6.96
C LEU A 50 -6.68 5.61 -6.76
N HIS A 51 -7.95 5.92 -6.48
CA HIS A 51 -8.44 7.25 -6.12
C HIS A 51 -8.88 7.27 -4.65
N ALA A 52 -9.14 8.47 -4.13
CA ALA A 52 -9.73 8.62 -2.79
C ALA A 52 -11.01 7.78 -2.63
N GLY A 53 -11.01 6.93 -1.60
CA GLY A 53 -12.08 5.97 -1.31
C GLY A 53 -11.80 4.55 -1.81
N ASP A 54 -10.87 4.37 -2.75
CA ASP A 54 -10.47 3.04 -3.22
C ASP A 54 -9.56 2.35 -2.19
N ALA A 55 -9.64 1.02 -2.19
CA ALA A 55 -8.81 0.17 -1.35
C ALA A 55 -8.35 -1.06 -2.12
N VAL A 56 -7.14 -1.52 -1.82
CA VAL A 56 -6.58 -2.78 -2.31
C VAL A 56 -6.21 -3.67 -1.13
N VAL A 57 -6.36 -4.99 -1.32
CA VAL A 57 -5.89 -6.00 -0.38
C VAL A 57 -4.70 -6.70 -1.01
N LEU A 58 -3.56 -6.62 -0.32
CA LEU A 58 -2.30 -7.25 -0.72
C LEU A 58 -2.09 -8.45 0.18
N ARG A 59 -1.88 -9.62 -0.41
CA ARG A 59 -1.73 -10.88 0.32
C ARG A 59 -0.27 -11.13 0.68
N SER A 60 -0.07 -11.99 1.68
CA SER A 60 1.27 -12.54 1.95
C SER A 60 1.89 -13.11 0.67
N GLY A 61 3.09 -12.62 0.33
CA GLY A 61 3.83 -13.00 -0.87
C GLY A 61 3.64 -12.06 -2.07
N ASP A 62 2.69 -11.13 -2.02
CA ASP A 62 2.51 -10.14 -3.08
C ASP A 62 3.65 -9.13 -3.06
N ARG A 63 4.25 -8.91 -4.24
CA ARG A 63 5.24 -7.86 -4.46
C ARG A 63 4.54 -6.62 -4.98
N HIS A 64 4.76 -5.48 -4.33
CA HIS A 64 4.12 -4.23 -4.75
C HIS A 64 4.94 -2.98 -4.41
N ARG A 65 4.56 -1.84 -5.01
CA ARG A 65 5.08 -0.50 -4.72
C ARG A 65 3.99 0.54 -4.98
N ALA A 66 3.61 1.28 -3.94
CA ALA A 66 2.74 2.44 -4.08
C ALA A 66 3.52 3.67 -4.58
N GLU A 67 2.99 4.35 -5.60
CA GLU A 67 3.54 5.58 -6.17
C GLU A 67 2.47 6.68 -6.14
N PRO A 68 2.53 7.63 -5.19
CA PRO A 68 1.61 8.76 -5.15
C PRO A 68 1.68 9.60 -6.44
N VAL A 69 0.53 10.06 -6.92
CA VAL A 69 0.46 11.00 -8.04
C VAL A 69 0.19 12.39 -7.47
N GLY A 70 1.28 13.05 -7.08
CA GLY A 70 1.25 14.23 -6.22
C GLY A 70 1.09 13.85 -4.75
N GLU A 71 0.61 14.79 -3.94
CA GLU A 71 0.35 14.52 -2.52
C GLU A 71 -0.80 13.51 -2.34
N ALA A 72 -0.56 12.47 -1.54
CA ALA A 72 -1.58 11.50 -1.17
C ALA A 72 -1.63 11.31 0.35
N ARG A 73 -2.82 10.95 0.84
CA ARG A 73 -3.08 10.54 2.22
C ARG A 73 -3.53 9.09 2.21
N VAL A 74 -2.77 8.20 2.82
CA VAL A 74 -3.04 6.76 2.76
C VAL A 74 -3.08 6.15 4.14
N LEU A 75 -4.00 5.21 4.33
CA LEU A 75 -4.13 4.40 5.53
C LEU A 75 -3.75 2.97 5.19
N VAL A 76 -2.82 2.43 5.98
CA VAL A 76 -2.35 1.05 5.85
C VAL A 76 -2.73 0.30 7.11
N VAL A 77 -3.33 -0.88 6.94
CA VAL A 77 -3.57 -1.86 8.00
C VAL A 77 -2.77 -3.12 7.68
N GLU A 78 -1.80 -3.44 8.53
CA GLU A 78 -0.86 -4.53 8.32
C GLU A 78 -0.56 -5.26 9.64
N ARG A 79 0.07 -6.42 9.59
CA ARG A 79 0.61 -7.05 10.81
C ARG A 79 1.83 -6.28 11.31
N HIS A 80 2.05 -6.26 12.62
CA HIS A 80 3.19 -5.58 13.24
C HIS A 80 4.57 -6.03 12.72
N ASP A 81 4.64 -7.24 12.18
CA ASP A 81 5.87 -7.88 11.70
C ASP A 81 6.00 -7.84 10.17
N SER A 82 5.10 -7.11 9.49
CA SER A 82 5.18 -6.85 8.05
C SER A 82 6.07 -5.63 7.83
N ASP A 83 7.08 -5.78 6.97
CA ASP A 83 8.05 -4.74 6.60
C ASP A 83 7.46 -3.76 5.58
#